data_AF-A0A1L6TFI2-F1
#
_entry.id   AF-A0A1L6TFI2-F1
#
_cell.length_a   1.000
_cell.length_b   1.000
_cell.length_c   1.000
_cell.angle_alpha   90.00
_cell.angle_beta   90.00
_cell.angle_gamma   90.00
#
_symmetry.space_group_name_H-M   'P 1'
#
loop_
_entity.id
_entity.type
_entity.pdbx_description
1 polymer ?
#
loop_
_entity_poly.entity_id
_entity_poly.type
_entity_poly.pdbx_seq_one_letter_code
_entity_poly.pdbx_strand_id
1 'polypeptide(L)'
;MDSFTSRKNIDIHGYSFEELVALAQNNPEKLEALREQWTEELISQSSSVDIERRLRGLDFKLSLERQRKSSNELGRCIRFSQMMHGSFAELWGTLQQLLASARDLNKLCAESHLQREEAALGDNVILLKRKK
;
A
#
# COMPACT_ATOMS: atom_id res chain seq x y z
N MET A 1 13.78 30.26 -18.09
CA MET A 1 14.65 29.08 -18.19
C MET A 1 15.81 29.37 -17.27
N ASP A 2 15.95 28.82 -16.06
CA ASP A 2 15.50 27.54 -15.53
C ASP A 2 15.22 27.66 -14.02
N SER A 3 14.01 27.28 -13.60
CA SER A 3 13.62 27.18 -12.18
C SER A 3 13.19 25.76 -11.79
N PHE A 4 13.43 24.77 -12.64
CA PHE A 4 13.10 23.36 -12.41
C PHE A 4 14.32 22.43 -12.24
N THR A 5 15.55 22.92 -12.45
CA THR A 5 16.80 22.11 -12.38
C THR A 5 17.35 21.93 -10.97
N SER A 6 16.75 22.53 -9.94
CA SER A 6 17.14 22.28 -8.55
C SER A 6 16.29 21.17 -7.92
N ARG A 7 16.07 20.05 -8.64
CA ARG A 7 15.64 18.82 -7.95
C ARG A 7 16.83 18.41 -7.10
N LYS A 8 16.64 18.37 -5.78
CA LYS A 8 17.59 17.78 -4.83
C LYS A 8 18.24 16.58 -5.50
N ASN A 9 19.56 16.59 -5.61
CA ASN A 9 20.32 15.44 -6.04
C ASN A 9 19.79 14.26 -5.21
N ILE A 10 19.03 13.36 -5.85
CA ILE A 10 18.44 12.21 -5.16
C ILE A 10 19.65 11.32 -4.95
N ASP A 11 20.24 11.44 -3.77
CA ASP A 11 21.34 10.59 -3.35
C ASP A 11 20.77 9.20 -3.07
N ILE A 12 21.03 8.27 -4.00
CA ILE A 12 20.62 6.88 -3.88
C ILE A 12 21.85 6.11 -3.41
N HIS A 13 21.88 5.75 -2.13
CA HIS A 13 22.98 4.97 -1.54
C HIS A 13 24.39 5.55 -1.79
N GLY A 14 24.55 6.87 -1.82
CA GLY A 14 25.82 7.55 -2.06
C GLY A 14 26.12 7.84 -3.53
N TYR A 15 25.19 7.55 -4.45
CA TYR A 15 25.30 7.86 -5.87
C TYR A 15 24.36 9.00 -6.27
N SER A 16 24.91 9.96 -7.04
CA SER A 16 24.12 10.97 -7.74
C SER A 16 23.38 10.37 -8.95
N PHE A 17 22.35 11.07 -9.40
CA PHE A 17 21.61 10.66 -10.59
C PHE A 17 22.51 10.59 -11.83
N GLU A 18 23.38 11.58 -12.01
CA GLU A 18 24.32 11.65 -13.13
C GLU A 18 25.29 10.46 -13.14
N GLU A 19 25.76 10.01 -11.97
CA GLU A 19 26.61 8.82 -11.86
C GLU A 19 25.87 7.55 -12.25
N LEU A 20 24.60 7.40 -11.86
CA LEU A 20 23.78 6.25 -12.24
C LEU A 20 23.49 6.24 -13.75
N VAL A 21 23.26 7.42 -14.35
CA VAL A 21 23.11 7.55 -15.82
C VAL A 21 24.41 7.16 -16.52
N ALA A 22 25.55 7.64 -16.02
CA ALA A 22 26.86 7.27 -16.57
C ALA A 22 27.12 5.76 -16.46
N LEU A 23 26.72 5.13 -15.35
CA LEU A 23 26.79 3.68 -15.19
C LEU A 23 25.90 2.95 -16.20
N ALA A 24 24.65 3.39 -16.39
CA ALA A 24 23.73 2.76 -17.35
C ALA A 24 24.29 2.77 -18.79
N GLN A 25 24.96 3.85 -19.19
CA GLN A 25 25.51 4.02 -20.54
C GLN A 25 26.81 3.24 -20.76
N ASN A 26 27.70 3.24 -19.76
CA ASN A 26 29.07 2.75 -19.93
C ASN A 26 29.28 1.34 -19.34
N ASN A 27 28.50 0.96 -18.33
CA ASN A 27 28.61 -0.33 -17.64
C ASN A 27 27.25 -0.79 -17.07
N PRO A 28 26.32 -1.22 -17.93
CA PRO A 28 24.97 -1.60 -17.52
C PRO A 28 24.94 -2.81 -16.58
N GLU A 29 25.90 -3.73 -16.69
CA GLU A 29 26.00 -4.89 -15.80
C GLU A 29 26.32 -4.48 -14.36
N LYS A 30 27.23 -3.51 -14.17
CA LYS A 30 27.53 -2.97 -12.84
C LYS A 30 26.32 -2.29 -12.21
N LEU A 31 25.53 -1.59 -13.01
CA LEU A 31 24.29 -0.98 -12.53
C LEU A 31 23.30 -2.04 -12.05
N GLU A 32 23.16 -3.16 -12.77
CA GLU A 32 22.29 -4.25 -12.30
C GLU A 32 22.81 -4.95 -11.05
N ALA A 33 24.12 -5.14 -10.92
CA ALA A 33 24.69 -5.68 -9.70
C ALA A 33 24.40 -4.78 -8.49
N LEU A 34 24.51 -3.46 -8.64
CA LEU A 34 24.14 -2.49 -7.59
C LEU A 34 22.65 -2.58 -7.25
N ARG A 35 21.78 -2.69 -8.25
CA ARG A 35 20.34 -2.85 -8.03
C ARG A 35 20.04 -4.11 -7.21
N GLU A 36 20.63 -5.26 -7.57
CA GLU A 36 20.42 -6.51 -6.85
C GLU A 36 20.92 -6.42 -5.40
N GLN A 37 22.10 -5.83 -5.20
CA GLN A 37 22.66 -5.60 -3.88
C GLN A 37 21.73 -4.74 -3.01
N TRP A 38 21.29 -3.58 -3.50
CA TRP A 38 20.41 -2.69 -2.74
C TRP A 38 19.04 -3.30 -2.46
N THR A 39 18.51 -4.09 -3.42
CA THR A 39 17.28 -4.85 -3.17
C THR A 39 17.47 -5.84 -2.03
N GLU A 40 18.54 -6.63 -2.01
CA GLU A 40 18.77 -7.61 -0.95
C GLU A 40 19.04 -6.93 0.40
N GLU A 41 19.78 -5.82 0.42
CA GLU A 41 19.95 -4.99 1.63
C GLU A 41 18.60 -4.50 2.17
N LEU A 42 17.71 -4.01 1.30
CA LEU A 42 16.38 -3.56 1.70
C LEU A 42 15.52 -4.71 2.26
N ILE A 43 15.56 -5.88 1.61
CA ILE A 43 14.76 -7.04 2.03
C ILE A 43 15.28 -7.59 3.37
N SER A 44 16.58 -7.73 3.51
CA SER A 44 17.22 -8.25 4.74
C SER A 44 17.05 -7.35 5.96
N GLN A 45 16.84 -6.04 5.76
CA GLN A 45 16.54 -5.08 6.84
C GLN A 45 15.08 -5.16 7.34
N SER A 46 14.22 -5.96 6.72
CA SER A 46 12.81 -6.03 7.12
C SER A 46 12.63 -6.62 8.53
N SER A 47 11.76 -6.01 9.33
CA SER A 47 11.63 -6.32 10.76
C SER A 47 10.87 -7.62 11.07
N SER A 48 10.22 -8.24 10.08
CA SER A 48 9.47 -9.48 10.28
C SER A 48 9.60 -10.42 9.08
N VAL A 49 9.64 -11.73 9.38
CA VAL A 49 9.77 -12.81 8.39
C VAL A 49 8.63 -12.79 7.36
N ASP A 50 7.41 -12.42 7.78
CA ASP A 50 6.28 -12.32 6.87
C ASP A 50 6.42 -11.18 5.85
N ILE A 51 6.97 -10.04 6.28
CA ILE A 51 7.25 -8.91 5.38
C ILE A 51 8.39 -9.30 4.44
N GLU A 52 9.46 -9.90 4.95
CA GLU A 52 10.58 -10.37 4.13
C GLU A 52 10.11 -11.31 3.02
N ARG A 53 9.33 -12.34 3.37
CA ARG A 53 8.76 -13.31 2.42
C ARG A 53 7.94 -12.61 1.34
N ARG A 54 7.10 -11.64 1.72
CA ARG A 54 6.27 -10.89 0.78
C ARG A 54 7.12 -10.02 -0.15
N LEU A 55 8.17 -9.38 0.37
CA LEU A 55 9.10 -8.58 -0.42
C LEU A 55 9.89 -9.44 -1.42
N ARG A 56 10.37 -10.62 -1.02
CA ARG A 56 11.02 -11.57 -1.95
C ARG A 56 10.10 -12.00 -3.09
N GLY A 57 8.84 -12.27 -2.77
CA GLY A 57 7.83 -12.56 -3.80
C GLY A 57 7.57 -11.39 -4.75
N LEU A 58 7.65 -10.15 -4.25
CA LEU A 58 7.52 -8.95 -5.08
C LEU A 58 8.74 -8.75 -5.98
N ASP A 59 9.95 -8.88 -5.45
CA ASP A 59 11.18 -8.76 -6.23
C ASP A 59 11.22 -9.78 -7.37
N PHE A 60 10.85 -11.03 -7.10
CA PHE A 60 10.73 -12.06 -8.14
C PHE A 60 9.78 -11.63 -9.28
N LYS A 61 8.59 -11.11 -8.93
CA LYS A 61 7.62 -10.64 -9.94
C LYS A 61 8.17 -9.47 -10.75
N LEU A 62 8.81 -8.50 -10.10
CA LEU A 62 9.41 -7.35 -10.79
C LEU A 62 10.55 -7.78 -11.72
N SER A 63 11.42 -8.68 -11.25
CA SER A 63 12.51 -9.25 -12.03
C SER A 63 12.01 -10.02 -13.25
N LEU A 64 10.93 -10.80 -13.12
CA LEU A 64 10.29 -11.45 -14.28
C LEU A 64 9.76 -10.44 -15.30
N GLU A 65 9.07 -9.40 -14.84
CA GLU A 65 8.56 -8.34 -15.72
C GLU A 65 9.71 -7.57 -16.42
N ARG A 66 10.88 -7.40 -15.76
CA ARG A 66 12.12 -6.92 -16.39
C ARG A 66 12.73 -7.91 -17.39
N GLN A 67 12.53 -9.21 -17.26
CA GLN A 67 13.11 -10.17 -18.22
C GLN A 67 12.20 -10.41 -19.43
N ARG A 68 10.95 -9.97 -19.38
CA ARG A 68 10.01 -10.10 -20.51
C ARG A 68 10.55 -9.38 -21.74
N LYS A 69 10.80 -10.17 -22.80
CA LYS A 69 11.38 -9.73 -24.07
C LYS A 69 10.50 -8.79 -24.89
N SER A 70 9.21 -8.65 -24.58
CA SER A 70 8.24 -7.95 -25.44
C SER A 70 7.98 -6.48 -25.08
N SER A 71 8.66 -5.91 -24.07
CA SER A 71 8.44 -4.54 -23.63
C SER A 71 9.73 -3.72 -23.68
N ASN A 72 9.66 -2.54 -24.30
CA ASN A 72 10.68 -1.50 -24.20
C ASN A 72 10.73 -0.94 -22.76
N GLU A 73 11.80 -0.20 -22.42
CA GLU A 73 12.02 0.41 -21.10
C GLU A 73 10.78 1.16 -20.57
N LEU A 74 10.17 2.01 -21.42
CA LEU A 74 8.99 2.78 -21.05
C LEU A 74 7.77 1.88 -20.75
N GLY A 75 7.56 0.84 -21.55
CA GLY A 75 6.50 -0.14 -21.34
C GLY A 75 6.63 -0.85 -20.00
N ARG A 76 7.86 -1.10 -19.55
CA ARG A 76 8.15 -1.67 -18.22
C ARG A 76 7.82 -0.69 -17.11
N CYS A 77 8.17 0.59 -17.25
CA CYS A 77 7.80 1.62 -16.30
C CYS A 77 6.27 1.73 -16.16
N ILE A 78 5.54 1.73 -17.27
CA ILE A 78 4.07 1.74 -17.27
C ILE A 78 3.54 0.49 -16.57
N ARG A 79 4.10 -0.68 -16.87
CA ARG A 79 3.70 -1.95 -16.26
C ARG A 79 3.91 -1.93 -14.74
N PHE A 80 5.05 -1.45 -14.26
CA PHE A 80 5.30 -1.30 -12.83
C PHE A 80 4.32 -0.32 -12.18
N SER A 81 4.06 0.82 -12.84
CA SER A 81 3.06 1.79 -12.36
C SER A 81 1.67 1.16 -12.21
N GLN A 82 1.24 0.37 -13.19
CA GLN A 82 -0.03 -0.38 -13.13
C GLN A 82 -0.06 -1.39 -11.99
N MET A 83 1.03 -2.15 -11.79
CA MET A 83 1.13 -3.12 -10.69
C MET A 83 1.04 -2.42 -9.32
N MET A 84 1.76 -1.32 -9.13
CA MET A 84 1.72 -0.52 -7.90
C MET A 84 0.32 0.04 -7.65
N HIS A 85 -0.30 0.64 -8.68
CA HIS A 85 -1.63 1.19 -8.59
C HIS A 85 -2.69 0.11 -8.30
N GLY A 86 -2.55 -1.08 -8.89
CA GLY A 86 -3.42 -2.23 -8.62
C GLY A 86 -3.34 -2.67 -7.15
N SER A 87 -2.13 -2.83 -6.62
CA SER A 87 -1.93 -3.18 -5.20
C SER A 87 -2.51 -2.13 -4.25
N PHE A 88 -2.37 -0.85 -4.58
CA PHE A 88 -2.96 0.23 -3.81
C PHE A 88 -4.49 0.20 -3.87
N ALA A 89 -5.08 -0.02 -5.05
CA ALA A 89 -6.52 -0.09 -5.22
C ALA A 89 -7.14 -1.27 -4.44
N GLU A 90 -6.47 -2.42 -4.40
CA GLU A 90 -6.87 -3.58 -3.58
C GLU A 90 -6.86 -3.23 -2.08
N LEU A 91 -5.77 -2.63 -1.59
CA LEU A 91 -5.68 -2.18 -0.21
C LEU A 91 -6.79 -1.16 0.12
N TRP A 92 -6.94 -0.15 -0.74
CA TRP A 92 -7.97 0.87 -0.57
C TRP A 92 -9.38 0.27 -0.51
N GLY A 93 -9.69 -0.67 -1.42
CA GLY A 93 -10.98 -1.36 -1.44
C GLY A 93 -11.23 -2.16 -0.15
N THR A 94 -10.24 -2.91 0.33
CA THR A 94 -10.36 -3.65 1.60
C THR A 94 -10.54 -2.74 2.82
N LEU A 95 -9.79 -1.65 2.90
CA LEU A 95 -9.96 -0.65 3.97
C LEU A 95 -11.35 -0.02 3.93
N GLN A 96 -11.85 0.31 2.75
CA GLN A 96 -13.19 0.88 2.58
C GLN A 96 -14.28 -0.10 3.04
N GLN A 97 -14.13 -1.40 2.74
CA GLN A 97 -15.05 -2.45 3.18
C GLN A 97 -15.05 -2.61 4.71
N LEU A 98 -13.87 -2.60 5.34
CA LEU A 98 -13.75 -2.66 6.80
C LEU A 98 -14.37 -1.43 7.48
N LEU A 99 -14.18 -0.24 6.90
CA LEU A 99 -14.80 0.97 7.41
C LEU A 99 -16.33 0.96 7.26
N ALA A 100 -16.85 0.39 6.17
CA ALA A 100 -18.29 0.23 5.98
C ALA A 100 -18.90 -0.72 7.01
N SER A 101 -18.31 -1.91 7.19
CA SER A 101 -18.81 -2.89 8.16
C SER A 101 -18.75 -2.38 9.60
N ALA A 102 -17.70 -1.66 9.98
CA ALA A 102 -17.59 -1.04 11.30
C ALA A 102 -18.69 0.02 11.55
N ARG A 103 -19.08 0.78 10.52
CA ARG A 103 -20.19 1.75 10.62
C ARG A 103 -21.54 1.05 10.79
N ASP A 104 -21.77 -0.04 10.08
CA ASP A 104 -23.02 -0.78 10.16
C ASP A 104 -23.19 -1.45 11.54
N LEU A 105 -22.12 -2.00 12.10
CA LEU A 105 -22.09 -2.48 13.49
C LEU A 105 -22.45 -1.38 14.50
N ASN A 106 -21.87 -0.18 14.35
CA ASN A 106 -22.18 0.94 15.23
C ASN A 106 -23.66 1.37 15.15
N LYS A 107 -24.27 1.36 13.95
CA LYS A 107 -25.70 1.66 13.77
C LYS A 107 -26.57 0.62 14.45
N LEU A 108 -26.31 -0.67 14.23
CA LEU A 108 -27.06 -1.76 14.84
C LEU A 108 -26.98 -1.71 16.38
N CYS A 109 -25.81 -1.40 16.93
CA CYS A 109 -25.66 -1.19 18.37
C CYS A 109 -26.49 0.01 18.86
N ALA A 110 -26.41 1.17 18.20
CA ALA A 110 -27.18 2.36 18.58
C ALA A 110 -28.70 2.11 18.52
N GLU A 111 -29.19 1.46 17.46
CA GLU A 111 -30.59 1.10 17.29
C GLU A 111 -31.06 0.12 18.37
N SER A 112 -30.24 -0.89 18.71
CA SER A 112 -30.56 -1.84 19.79
C SER A 112 -30.60 -1.19 21.17
N HIS A 113 -29.81 -0.14 21.41
CA HIS A 113 -29.83 0.63 22.65
C HIS A 113 -31.08 1.50 22.75
N LEU A 114 -31.45 2.18 21.65
CA LEU A 114 -32.67 3.00 21.59
C LEU A 114 -33.94 2.16 21.81
N GLN A 115 -34.03 0.98 21.16
CA GLN A 115 -35.18 0.08 21.31
C GLN A 115 -35.32 -0.51 22.72
N ARG A 116 -34.21 -0.77 23.42
CA ARG A 116 -34.23 -1.24 24.82
C ARG A 116 -34.69 -0.15 25.78
N GLU A 117 -34.30 1.10 25.53
CA GLU A 117 -34.68 2.26 26.35
C GLU A 117 -36.17 2.61 26.17
N GLU A 118 -36.68 2.56 24.94
CA GLU A 118 -38.11 2.72 24.64
C GLU A 118 -38.98 1.60 25.25
N ALA A 119 -38.52 0.34 25.20
CA ALA A 119 -39.21 -0.78 25.84
C ALA A 119 -39.29 -0.61 27.38
N ALA A 120 -38.19 -0.17 28.01
CA ALA A 120 -38.12 0.08 29.46
C ALA A 120 -39.02 1.26 29.92
N LEU A 121 -39.19 2.27 29.06
CA LEU A 121 -40.13 3.38 29.28
C LEU A 121 -41.59 2.94 29.10
N GLY A 122 -41.87 2.12 28.08
CA GLY A 122 -43.20 1.55 27.82
C GLY A 122 -43.72 0.70 28.98
N ASP A 123 -42.88 -0.17 29.54
CA ASP A 123 -43.25 -1.03 30.67
C ASP A 123 -43.53 -0.23 31.95
N ASN A 124 -42.76 0.83 32.22
CA ASN A 124 -43.04 1.72 33.35
C ASN A 124 -44.36 2.49 33.20
N VAL A 125 -44.70 2.92 31.99
CA VAL A 125 -45.99 3.59 31.70
C VAL A 125 -47.16 2.62 31.85
N ILE A 126 -47.00 1.34 31.47
CA ILE A 126 -48.02 0.30 31.65
C ILE A 126 -48.22 -0.03 33.13
N LEU A 127 -47.14 -0.11 33.92
CA LEU A 127 -47.21 -0.35 35.36
C LEU A 127 -47.89 0.81 36.13
N LEU A 128 -47.66 2.06 35.71
CA LEU A 128 -48.34 3.22 36.28
C LEU A 128 -49.84 3.27 35.95
N LYS A 129 -50.26 2.77 34.77
CA LYS A 129 -51.67 2.69 34.39
C LYS A 129 -52.45 1.55 35.06
N ARG A 130 -51.78 0.50 35.55
CA ARG A 130 -52.41 -0.62 36.31
C ARG A 130 -52.61 -0.33 37.80
N LYS A 131 -52.05 0.77 38.32
CA LYS A 131 -52.07 1.13 39.74
C LYS A 131 -53.14 2.18 40.12
N LYS A 132 -54.11 2.41 39.23
CA LYS A 132 -55.28 3.29 39.45
C LYS A 132 -56.57 2.49 39.44
#